data_AF-A0A246R8K1-F1
#
_entry.id   AF-A0A246R8K1-F1
#
_cell.length_a   1.000
_cell.length_b   1.000
_cell.length_c   1.000
_cell.angle_alpha   90.00
_cell.angle_beta   90.00
_cell.angle_gamma   90.00
#
_symmetry.space_group_name_H-M   'P 1'
#
loop_
_entity.id
_entity.type
_entity.pdbx_description
1 polymer ?
#
loop_
_entity_poly.entity_id
_entity_poly.type
_entity_poly.pdbx_seq_one_letter_code
_entity_poly.pdbx_strand_id
1 'polypeptide(L)'
;TATAGNGTAAPTRPAAPAAPVAPAAPARTVAPTAPLARPTVAPAATPPAAVRPTGAAGTEVGRITRRISLDTMPYLLDHCFFVQPDDWPDPEDRWPVVPATALVAHMMEAVEQLVPGVPVVAVHDAKFNRWLIAEPATDVEIVVRTAGENRYAVAFAGYARATIEVGTAYPTPPPVWTHDPATERPPTLGAAEMYAERLMFHGPQFQGVTEVHALGDMHVRGIVTAPVPPGALLDNALQLIGNWLITTQPFRTVALPVGLGQVRFYGPPPPAGRAFECVARVRAIDDGKLVADTQLSYQGRVWSEIEGAVDRRFDSHPQARVAERFPERHPMSLLQPEGWTMAFDCWTDLVTRGMAARGILGGAAYADYERQPAKTRKQWMLGRIAAKDAVRARLWEDGHTDIYPIELTVGNDPDGRPWVRGRPGRGLGDCDVSLAHCAEIGVAIARRRASDAPAGGPGVGIDVAEVTDHPESTLTFALTPAELTLLASLAGGNVEARRLWFTRFWAAKEAVAKAEGTGLDGSPRRFRVYSATDSGLTVEIGGRAYRVGHRDVANPEDLPPRRYVVAWTWGPEPAPATPPGVSRP
;
A
#
# COMPACT_ATOMS: atom_id res chain seq x y z
N THR A 1 -59.46 24.71 -11.03
CA THR A 1 -59.71 25.37 -12.33
C THR A 1 -58.38 25.67 -12.96
N ALA A 2 -58.16 25.08 -14.14
CA ALA A 2 -56.88 24.92 -14.80
C ALA A 2 -56.52 26.09 -15.73
N THR A 3 -55.23 26.22 -16.05
CA THR A 3 -54.60 26.64 -17.33
C THR A 3 -53.11 26.90 -17.05
N ALA A 4 -52.12 26.71 -17.92
CA ALA A 4 -51.80 25.81 -19.03
C ALA A 4 -50.34 26.15 -19.39
N GLY A 5 -49.50 25.19 -19.80
CA GLY A 5 -48.14 25.49 -20.27
C GLY A 5 -47.34 24.25 -20.67
N ASN A 6 -47.16 24.08 -21.99
CA ASN A 6 -46.61 22.92 -22.70
C ASN A 6 -45.13 22.61 -22.44
N GLY A 7 -44.78 21.32 -22.53
CA GLY A 7 -43.39 20.84 -22.64
C GLY A 7 -43.30 19.46 -23.29
N THR A 8 -43.20 19.45 -24.61
CA THR A 8 -42.76 18.40 -25.56
C THR A 8 -42.17 17.09 -25.03
N ALA A 9 -42.77 15.96 -25.46
CA ALA A 9 -42.23 14.61 -25.36
C ALA A 9 -41.45 14.21 -26.63
N ALA A 10 -40.31 13.54 -26.44
CA ALA A 10 -39.55 12.82 -27.46
C ALA A 10 -39.41 11.33 -27.04
N PRO A 11 -39.29 10.39 -27.99
CA PRO A 11 -39.74 9.02 -27.81
C PRO A 11 -38.72 8.10 -27.11
N THR A 12 -39.24 7.19 -26.30
CA THR A 12 -38.51 6.10 -25.66
C THR A 12 -38.16 5.00 -26.67
N ARG A 13 -36.88 4.61 -26.75
CA ARG A 13 -36.40 3.42 -27.46
C ARG A 13 -36.67 2.17 -26.60
N PRO A 14 -37.15 1.06 -27.18
CA PRO A 14 -37.40 -0.17 -26.44
C PRO A 14 -36.10 -0.87 -26.03
N ALA A 15 -36.07 -1.40 -24.81
CA ALA A 15 -34.98 -2.21 -24.27
C ALA A 15 -34.93 -3.59 -24.94
N ALA A 16 -33.73 -4.07 -25.27
CA ALA A 16 -33.49 -5.41 -25.79
C ALA A 16 -33.55 -6.47 -24.66
N PRO A 17 -34.01 -7.70 -24.95
CA PRO A 17 -34.22 -8.72 -23.92
C PRO A 17 -32.89 -9.33 -23.43
N ALA A 18 -32.81 -9.55 -22.12
CA ALA A 18 -31.70 -10.23 -21.45
C ALA A 18 -31.69 -11.73 -21.75
N ALA A 19 -30.51 -12.27 -22.09
CA ALA A 19 -30.27 -13.70 -22.25
C ALA A 19 -30.11 -14.40 -20.88
N PRO A 20 -30.53 -15.68 -20.74
CA PRO A 20 -30.55 -16.37 -19.45
C PRO A 20 -29.16 -16.84 -19.02
N VAL A 21 -28.85 -16.66 -17.73
CA VAL A 21 -27.63 -17.15 -17.07
C VAL A 21 -27.94 -18.51 -16.42
N ALA A 22 -27.21 -19.54 -16.81
CA ALA A 22 -27.32 -20.91 -16.27
C ALA A 22 -26.43 -21.09 -15.01
N PRO A 23 -26.78 -22.00 -14.08
CA PRO A 23 -26.17 -22.09 -12.76
C PRO A 23 -24.83 -22.86 -12.76
N ALA A 24 -23.93 -22.47 -11.85
CA ALA A 24 -22.61 -23.06 -11.66
C ALA A 24 -22.65 -24.35 -10.81
N ALA A 25 -21.86 -25.35 -11.20
CA ALA A 25 -21.59 -26.61 -10.48
C ALA A 25 -20.06 -26.82 -10.36
N PRO A 26 -19.57 -27.73 -9.47
CA PRO A 26 -18.30 -27.57 -8.76
C PRO A 26 -17.05 -28.02 -9.53
N ALA A 27 -15.91 -27.52 -9.07
CA ALA A 27 -14.59 -27.62 -9.70
C ALA A 27 -14.02 -29.05 -9.77
N ARG A 28 -13.54 -29.43 -10.97
CA ARG A 28 -12.46 -30.41 -11.15
C ARG A 28 -11.45 -29.90 -12.19
N THR A 29 -10.20 -30.21 -11.92
CA THR A 29 -8.95 -29.87 -12.62
C THR A 29 -8.92 -30.26 -14.11
N VAL A 30 -8.54 -29.33 -14.99
CA VAL A 30 -7.96 -29.62 -16.32
C VAL A 30 -6.93 -28.54 -16.69
N ALA A 31 -5.78 -29.00 -17.21
CA ALA A 31 -4.61 -28.22 -17.64
C ALA A 31 -4.78 -27.64 -19.08
N PRO A 32 -3.79 -26.94 -19.68
CA PRO A 32 -3.93 -25.55 -20.09
C PRO A 32 -4.15 -25.35 -21.60
N THR A 33 -4.91 -24.31 -21.96
CA THR A 33 -4.94 -23.72 -23.31
C THR A 33 -4.26 -22.34 -23.31
N ALA A 34 -3.59 -22.04 -24.42
CA ALA A 34 -2.58 -21.00 -24.62
C ALA A 34 -3.07 -19.53 -24.46
N PRO A 35 -2.16 -18.57 -24.22
CA PRO A 35 -2.47 -17.32 -23.53
C PRO A 35 -2.91 -16.17 -24.44
N LEU A 36 -3.93 -15.42 -24.00
CA LEU A 36 -4.19 -14.04 -24.45
C LEU A 36 -3.38 -13.07 -23.58
N ALA A 37 -2.87 -12.01 -24.23
CA ALA A 37 -1.81 -11.12 -23.77
C ALA A 37 -2.05 -10.45 -22.40
N ARG A 38 -0.97 -10.40 -21.59
CA ARG A 38 -0.88 -9.81 -20.25
C ARG A 38 -0.63 -8.29 -20.31
N PRO A 39 -1.16 -7.50 -19.37
CA PRO A 39 -0.50 -6.27 -18.92
C PRO A 39 0.71 -6.65 -18.04
N THR A 40 1.91 -6.25 -18.44
CA THR A 40 3.15 -6.52 -17.70
C THR A 40 3.33 -5.54 -16.54
N VAL A 41 3.20 -6.04 -15.31
CA VAL A 41 3.94 -5.54 -14.14
C VAL A 41 5.24 -6.34 -14.11
N ALA A 42 6.38 -5.66 -14.24
CA ALA A 42 7.68 -6.32 -14.37
C ALA A 42 8.10 -6.99 -13.05
N PRO A 43 8.47 -8.29 -13.05
CA PRO A 43 9.12 -8.91 -11.90
C PRO A 43 10.56 -8.39 -11.75
N ALA A 44 11.03 -8.34 -10.50
CA ALA A 44 12.46 -8.28 -10.20
C ALA A 44 13.08 -9.69 -10.35
N ALA A 45 14.41 -9.72 -10.56
CA ALA A 45 15.30 -10.88 -10.70
C ALA A 45 15.45 -11.49 -12.11
N THR A 46 16.09 -10.73 -13.02
CA THR A 46 17.14 -11.19 -13.95
C THR A 46 17.90 -9.92 -14.40
N PRO A 47 19.26 -9.88 -14.45
CA PRO A 47 19.96 -8.75 -15.04
C PRO A 47 19.44 -8.55 -16.48
N PRO A 48 19.01 -7.36 -16.89
CA PRO A 48 18.62 -7.17 -18.28
C PRO A 48 19.85 -7.36 -19.16
N ALA A 49 19.76 -8.22 -20.17
CA ALA A 49 20.65 -8.15 -21.31
C ALA A 49 20.59 -6.72 -21.88
N ALA A 50 21.75 -6.15 -22.21
CA ALA A 50 21.91 -4.76 -22.65
C ALA A 50 20.87 -4.38 -23.72
N VAL A 51 19.82 -3.67 -23.30
CA VAL A 51 18.86 -3.07 -24.21
C VAL A 51 19.57 -1.88 -24.86
N ARG A 52 20.02 -2.04 -26.12
CA ARG A 52 20.52 -0.92 -26.91
C ARG A 52 19.44 0.17 -26.94
N PRO A 53 19.72 1.40 -26.50
CA PRO A 53 18.77 2.50 -26.64
C PRO A 53 18.59 2.77 -28.14
N THR A 54 17.44 2.40 -28.69
CA THR A 54 17.02 2.87 -30.00
C THR A 54 16.40 4.27 -29.82
N GLY A 55 17.13 5.30 -30.24
CA GLY A 55 16.59 6.64 -30.44
C GLY A 55 17.10 7.74 -29.51
N ALA A 56 18.39 8.08 -29.61
CA ALA A 56 18.86 9.44 -29.32
C ALA A 56 19.95 9.76 -30.37
N ALA A 57 19.66 10.72 -31.26
CA ALA A 57 20.62 11.17 -32.25
C ALA A 57 21.76 11.92 -31.54
N GLY A 58 23.00 11.44 -31.67
CA GLY A 58 24.17 11.99 -31.01
C GLY A 58 25.34 11.01 -30.97
N THR A 59 26.57 11.51 -31.01
CA THR A 59 27.78 10.68 -30.87
C THR A 59 27.94 10.29 -29.39
N GLU A 60 28.27 9.03 -29.11
CA GLU A 60 28.58 8.58 -27.76
C GLU A 60 29.88 9.22 -27.28
N VAL A 61 29.81 9.96 -26.17
CA VAL A 61 30.97 10.56 -25.50
C VAL A 61 31.63 9.51 -24.62
N GLY A 62 30.81 8.71 -23.92
CA GLY A 62 31.28 7.62 -23.09
C GLY A 62 30.16 6.98 -22.28
N ARG A 63 30.56 6.01 -21.45
CA ARG A 63 29.68 5.29 -20.52
C ARG A 63 30.39 5.07 -19.20
N ILE A 64 29.64 5.11 -18.11
CA ILE A 64 30.10 4.85 -16.74
C ILE A 64 29.19 3.78 -16.15
N THR A 65 29.76 2.78 -15.49
CA THR A 65 28.99 1.82 -14.68
C THR A 65 28.95 2.30 -13.25
N ARG A 66 27.76 2.38 -12.65
CA ARG A 66 27.57 2.74 -11.25
C ARG A 66 27.00 1.55 -10.49
N ARG A 67 27.70 1.13 -9.43
CA ARG A 67 27.20 0.13 -8.47
C ARG A 67 26.23 0.79 -7.51
N ILE A 68 24.99 0.33 -7.51
CA ILE A 68 23.91 0.77 -6.62
C ILE A 68 23.74 -0.30 -5.56
N SER A 69 24.05 0.05 -4.31
CA SER A 69 24.03 -0.86 -3.15
C SER A 69 24.06 -0.06 -1.86
N LEU A 70 23.66 -0.66 -0.74
CA LEU A 70 23.85 -0.02 0.56
C LEU A 70 25.33 0.07 0.97
N ASP A 71 26.19 -0.79 0.43
CA ASP A 71 27.64 -0.71 0.66
C ASP A 71 28.25 0.56 0.03
N THR A 72 27.84 0.89 -1.20
CA THR A 72 28.33 2.07 -1.94
C THR A 72 27.53 3.34 -1.65
N MET A 73 26.29 3.20 -1.17
CA MET A 73 25.35 4.29 -0.93
C MET A 73 24.61 4.10 0.42
N PRO A 74 25.33 4.09 1.56
CA PRO A 74 24.74 3.80 2.87
C PRO A 74 23.68 4.82 3.31
N TYR A 75 23.74 6.04 2.76
CA TYR A 75 22.74 7.08 3.00
C TYR A 75 21.32 6.67 2.57
N LEU A 76 21.15 5.69 1.67
CA LEU A 76 19.84 5.25 1.21
C LEU A 76 19.01 4.54 2.30
N LEU A 77 19.63 4.16 3.42
CA LEU A 77 18.90 3.74 4.63
C LEU A 77 17.98 4.85 5.17
N ASP A 78 18.30 6.12 4.89
CA ASP A 78 17.47 7.28 5.24
C ASP A 78 16.52 7.71 4.10
N HIS A 79 16.36 6.88 3.07
CA HIS A 79 15.38 7.10 1.99
C HIS A 79 14.67 5.76 1.66
N CYS A 80 14.05 5.19 2.70
CA CYS A 80 13.31 3.93 2.67
C CYS A 80 11.80 4.18 2.68
N PHE A 81 11.05 3.52 1.80
CA PHE A 81 9.59 3.70 1.75
C PHE A 81 8.85 3.02 2.90
N PHE A 82 9.43 1.97 3.49
CA PHE A 82 8.75 1.18 4.52
C PHE A 82 9.48 1.24 5.84
N VAL A 83 8.71 1.54 6.89
CA VAL A 83 9.21 1.44 8.26
C VAL A 83 9.22 -0.02 8.68
N GLN A 84 10.41 -0.56 8.95
CA GLN A 84 10.62 -1.90 9.49
C GLN A 84 11.47 -1.83 10.77
N PRO A 85 11.56 -2.89 11.58
CA PRO A 85 12.44 -2.90 12.75
C PRO A 85 13.86 -2.46 12.40
N ASP A 86 14.51 -1.72 13.29
CA ASP A 86 15.90 -1.24 13.09
C ASP A 86 16.91 -2.36 12.98
N ASP A 87 16.64 -3.47 13.66
CA ASP A 87 17.44 -4.68 13.63
C ASP A 87 16.92 -5.70 12.59
N TRP A 88 16.03 -5.31 11.67
CA TRP A 88 15.54 -6.24 10.64
C TRP A 88 16.68 -6.68 9.71
N PRO A 89 16.91 -8.00 9.52
CA PRO A 89 18.13 -8.50 8.90
C PRO A 89 18.18 -8.28 7.38
N ASP A 90 17.04 -8.08 6.73
CA ASP A 90 16.95 -7.89 5.28
C ASP A 90 16.61 -6.45 4.93
N PRO A 91 17.61 -5.61 4.60
CA PRO A 91 17.36 -4.21 4.28
C PRO A 91 16.54 -4.01 2.99
N GLU A 92 16.40 -5.02 2.11
CA GLU A 92 15.52 -4.93 0.94
C GLU A 92 14.06 -4.65 1.36
N ASP A 93 13.64 -5.17 2.52
CA ASP A 93 12.28 -5.02 3.06
C ASP A 93 11.95 -3.60 3.53
N ARG A 94 12.96 -2.76 3.76
CA ARG A 94 12.80 -1.31 3.98
C ARG A 94 12.60 -0.56 2.66
N TRP A 95 12.98 -1.19 1.56
CA TRP A 95 12.90 -0.67 0.20
C TRP A 95 13.68 0.65 0.03
N PRO A 96 15.02 0.60 0.11
CA PRO A 96 15.89 1.77 -0.02
C PRO A 96 15.89 2.26 -1.47
N VAL A 97 15.13 3.31 -1.74
CA VAL A 97 14.94 3.88 -3.09
C VAL A 97 15.98 4.96 -3.33
N VAL A 98 16.61 4.99 -4.51
CA VAL A 98 17.45 6.13 -4.91
C VAL A 98 16.55 7.34 -5.21
N PRO A 99 16.72 8.49 -4.53
CA PRO A 99 15.93 9.69 -4.79
C PRO A 99 16.05 10.15 -6.25
N ALA A 100 14.98 10.73 -6.80
CA ALA A 100 14.98 11.21 -8.18
C ALA A 100 16.06 12.27 -8.44
N THR A 101 16.30 13.16 -7.48
CA THR A 101 17.35 14.18 -7.54
C THR A 101 18.75 13.61 -7.35
N ALA A 102 18.90 12.46 -6.67
CA ALA A 102 20.17 11.72 -6.63
C ALA A 102 20.50 11.10 -7.99
N LEU A 103 19.50 10.59 -8.72
CA LEU A 103 19.69 10.17 -10.13
C LEU A 103 20.16 11.34 -11.00
N VAL A 104 19.59 12.54 -10.81
CA VAL A 104 20.06 13.76 -11.48
C VAL A 104 21.51 14.06 -11.14
N ALA A 105 21.87 14.03 -9.86
CA ALA A 105 23.25 14.27 -9.42
C ALA A 105 24.25 13.30 -10.07
N HIS A 106 23.92 12.00 -10.15
CA HIS A 106 24.78 11.02 -10.82
C HIS A 106 24.86 11.20 -12.34
N MET A 107 23.79 11.68 -13.00
CA MET A 107 23.84 12.03 -14.42
C MET A 107 24.73 13.26 -14.67
N MET A 108 24.70 14.26 -13.79
CA MET A 108 25.58 15.42 -13.83
C MET A 108 27.04 15.01 -13.63
N GLU A 109 27.32 14.23 -12.59
CA GLU A 109 28.65 13.70 -12.27
C GLU A 109 29.24 12.90 -13.46
N ALA A 110 28.41 12.11 -14.14
CA ALA A 110 28.85 11.36 -15.32
C ALA A 110 29.27 12.26 -16.48
N VAL A 111 28.59 13.39 -16.69
CA VAL A 111 28.98 14.37 -17.72
C VAL A 111 30.26 15.09 -17.32
N GLU A 112 30.40 15.52 -16.07
CA GLU A 112 31.61 16.19 -15.57
C GLU A 112 32.85 15.30 -15.66
N GLN A 113 32.70 13.99 -15.44
CA GLN A 113 33.79 13.02 -15.59
C GLN A 113 34.21 12.81 -17.05
N LEU A 114 33.24 12.74 -17.97
CA LEU A 114 33.49 12.47 -19.39
C LEU A 114 33.83 13.72 -20.20
N VAL A 115 33.46 14.90 -19.69
CA VAL A 115 33.67 16.22 -20.30
C VAL A 115 34.31 17.14 -19.25
N PRO A 116 35.60 16.96 -18.95
CA PRO A 116 36.25 17.68 -17.86
C PRO A 116 36.42 19.17 -18.18
N GLY A 117 36.43 20.00 -17.13
CA GLY A 117 36.77 21.42 -17.21
C GLY A 117 35.61 22.36 -17.55
N VAL A 118 34.37 21.85 -17.62
CA VAL A 118 33.16 22.65 -17.83
C VAL A 118 32.12 22.38 -16.73
N PRO A 119 31.69 23.39 -15.94
CA PRO A 119 30.64 23.20 -14.95
C PRO A 119 29.29 22.87 -15.60
N VAL A 120 28.52 22.00 -14.95
CA VAL A 120 27.09 21.81 -15.27
C VAL A 120 26.32 23.05 -14.82
N VAL A 121 25.57 23.67 -15.74
CA VAL A 121 24.78 24.88 -15.47
C VAL A 121 23.28 24.65 -15.52
N ALA A 122 22.83 23.57 -16.19
CA ALA A 122 21.42 23.18 -16.16
C ALA A 122 21.17 21.70 -16.47
N VAL A 123 20.01 21.22 -16.03
CA VAL A 123 19.42 19.91 -16.34
C VAL A 123 18.08 20.17 -17.01
N HIS A 124 17.79 19.51 -18.12
CA HIS A 124 16.57 19.69 -18.91
C HIS A 124 15.84 18.36 -19.10
N ASP A 125 14.51 18.41 -19.05
CA ASP A 125 13.60 17.29 -19.31
C ASP A 125 14.01 16.00 -18.58
N ALA A 126 14.31 16.10 -17.28
CA ALA A 126 14.57 14.92 -16.47
C ALA A 126 13.29 14.09 -16.33
N LYS A 127 13.35 12.79 -16.63
CA LYS A 127 12.24 11.84 -16.49
C LYS A 127 12.67 10.65 -15.65
N PHE A 128 11.79 10.24 -14.73
CA PHE A 128 12.01 9.10 -13.83
C PHE A 128 11.00 8.00 -14.17
N ASN A 129 11.47 6.97 -14.87
CA ASN A 129 10.60 5.95 -15.47
C ASN A 129 10.31 4.80 -14.51
N ARG A 130 11.24 4.51 -13.59
CA ARG A 130 11.16 3.41 -12.64
C ARG A 130 11.97 3.72 -11.39
N TRP A 131 11.50 3.28 -10.23
CA TRP A 131 12.30 3.30 -9.01
C TRP A 131 13.54 2.41 -9.14
N LEU A 132 14.68 2.95 -8.71
CA LEU A 132 15.94 2.24 -8.57
C LEU A 132 16.12 1.91 -7.09
N ILE A 133 16.25 0.62 -6.78
CA ILE A 133 16.34 0.11 -5.40
C ILE A 133 17.78 -0.30 -5.14
N ALA A 134 18.29 0.01 -3.95
CA ALA A 134 19.68 -0.30 -3.60
C ALA A 134 19.93 -1.79 -3.37
N GLU A 135 18.92 -2.54 -2.93
CA GLU A 135 19.02 -3.97 -2.67
C GLU A 135 18.05 -4.78 -3.54
N PRO A 136 18.49 -5.93 -4.11
CA PRO A 136 19.86 -6.41 -4.14
C PRO A 136 20.77 -5.52 -4.99
N ALA A 137 22.04 -5.43 -4.59
CA ALA A 137 23.03 -4.59 -5.24
C ALA A 137 23.17 -4.84 -6.76
N THR A 138 23.06 -3.76 -7.55
CA THR A 138 22.93 -3.80 -9.01
C THR A 138 23.90 -2.82 -9.70
N ASP A 139 24.52 -3.24 -10.79
CA ASP A 139 25.31 -2.36 -11.66
C ASP A 139 24.44 -1.75 -12.75
N VAL A 140 24.48 -0.43 -12.88
CA VAL A 140 23.68 0.30 -13.87
C VAL A 140 24.59 1.16 -14.75
N GLU A 141 24.41 1.04 -16.07
CA GLU A 141 25.11 1.87 -17.04
C GLU A 141 24.49 3.27 -17.12
N ILE A 142 25.34 4.29 -17.10
CA ILE A 142 25.03 5.67 -17.42
C ILE A 142 25.73 5.98 -18.74
N VAL A 143 24.96 6.32 -19.77
CA VAL A 143 25.50 6.58 -21.11
C VAL A 143 25.29 8.03 -21.49
N VAL A 144 26.36 8.69 -21.93
CA VAL A 144 26.39 10.10 -22.30
C VAL A 144 26.59 10.24 -23.81
N ARG A 145 25.69 10.99 -24.45
CA ARG A 145 25.74 11.29 -25.89
C ARG A 145 25.65 12.79 -26.12
N THR A 146 26.24 13.27 -27.21
CA THR A 146 26.05 14.67 -27.62
C THR A 146 24.57 14.92 -27.97
N ALA A 147 24.05 16.09 -27.61
CA ALA A 147 22.66 16.49 -27.89
C ALA A 147 22.52 17.93 -28.43
N GLY A 148 23.65 18.60 -28.65
CA GLY A 148 23.72 19.97 -29.13
C GLY A 148 25.03 20.62 -28.69
N GLU A 149 25.19 21.90 -28.98
CA GLU A 149 26.31 22.69 -28.46
C GLU A 149 26.21 22.76 -26.93
N ASN A 150 27.27 22.32 -26.24
CA ASN A 150 27.34 22.26 -24.77
C ASN A 150 26.22 21.47 -24.08
N ARG A 151 25.55 20.55 -24.80
CA ARG A 151 24.46 19.73 -24.27
C ARG A 151 24.69 18.25 -24.49
N TYR A 152 24.37 17.47 -23.47
CA TYR A 152 24.58 16.02 -23.44
C TYR A 152 23.31 15.30 -23.02
N ALA A 153 22.82 14.40 -23.87
CA ALA A 153 21.75 13.48 -23.51
C ALA A 153 22.34 12.36 -22.64
N VAL A 154 21.80 12.19 -21.45
CA VAL A 154 22.23 11.18 -20.49
C VAL A 154 21.10 10.21 -20.23
N ALA A 155 21.41 8.92 -20.38
CA ALA A 155 20.51 7.82 -20.05
C ALA A 155 21.09 7.01 -18.89
N PHE A 156 20.33 6.94 -17.79
CA PHE A 156 20.59 6.06 -16.65
C PHE A 156 19.74 4.79 -16.85
N ALA A 157 20.38 3.72 -17.32
CA ALA A 157 19.74 2.62 -18.07
C ALA A 157 18.42 2.10 -17.45
N GLY A 158 17.29 2.42 -18.08
CA GLY A 158 15.95 1.93 -17.68
C GLY A 158 15.29 2.69 -16.51
N TYR A 159 16.01 3.57 -15.83
CA TYR A 159 15.52 4.27 -14.63
C TYR A 159 15.24 5.74 -14.89
N ALA A 160 16.17 6.45 -15.53
CA ALA A 160 16.03 7.89 -15.78
C ALA A 160 16.71 8.36 -17.06
N ARG A 161 16.29 9.53 -17.54
CA ARG A 161 16.96 10.26 -18.62
C ARG A 161 16.88 11.76 -18.37
N ALA A 162 17.86 12.51 -18.86
CA ALA A 162 17.85 13.97 -18.89
C ALA A 162 18.79 14.49 -19.98
N THR A 163 18.70 15.79 -20.30
CA THR A 163 19.73 16.51 -21.05
C THR A 163 20.49 17.43 -20.10
N ILE A 164 21.80 17.27 -20.02
CA ILE A 164 22.68 18.07 -19.17
C ILE A 164 23.33 19.17 -20.01
N GLU A 165 23.24 20.40 -19.56
CA GLU A 165 23.90 21.57 -20.17
C GLU A 165 25.10 21.98 -19.34
N VAL A 166 26.24 22.16 -20.01
CA VAL A 166 27.48 22.64 -19.43
C VAL A 166 27.77 24.06 -19.91
N GLY A 167 28.55 24.82 -19.15
CA GLY A 167 28.96 26.18 -19.51
C GLY A 167 30.43 26.42 -19.23
N THR A 168 30.98 27.52 -19.74
CA THR A 168 32.33 27.99 -19.36
C THR A 168 32.32 28.73 -18.00
N ALA A 169 31.16 29.20 -17.58
CA ALA A 169 30.89 29.82 -16.28
C ALA A 169 29.41 29.64 -15.91
N TYR A 170 29.09 29.79 -14.63
CA TYR A 170 27.71 29.86 -14.18
C TYR A 170 27.04 31.15 -14.68
N PRO A 171 25.77 31.09 -15.11
CA PRO A 171 25.03 32.28 -15.54
C PRO A 171 24.81 33.26 -14.37
N THR A 172 24.46 34.50 -14.70
CA THR A 172 24.04 35.50 -13.70
C THR A 172 22.73 35.05 -13.04
N PRO A 173 22.65 34.97 -11.69
CA PRO A 173 21.43 34.60 -11.00
C PRO A 173 20.31 35.63 -11.18
N PRO A 174 19.06 35.17 -11.27
CA PRO A 174 17.89 36.04 -11.31
C PRO A 174 17.63 36.67 -9.94
N PRO A 175 16.71 37.65 -9.88
CA PRO A 175 16.22 38.17 -8.60
C PRO A 175 15.55 37.08 -7.74
N VAL A 176 15.72 37.19 -6.43
CA VAL A 176 15.01 36.34 -5.46
C VAL A 176 13.50 36.60 -5.56
N TRP A 177 12.71 35.55 -5.53
CA TRP A 177 11.25 35.63 -5.54
C TRP A 177 10.70 36.27 -4.27
N THR A 178 9.81 37.24 -4.45
CA THR A 178 9.05 37.87 -3.36
C THR A 178 7.59 37.45 -3.38
N HIS A 179 6.92 37.60 -2.24
CA HIS A 179 5.51 37.24 -2.04
C HIS A 179 4.84 38.35 -1.24
N ASP A 180 3.55 38.56 -1.48
CA ASP A 180 2.75 39.49 -0.68
C ASP A 180 2.43 38.84 0.68
N PRO A 181 2.93 39.36 1.81
CA PRO A 181 2.65 38.80 3.13
C PRO A 181 1.16 38.75 3.46
N ALA A 182 0.32 39.58 2.83
CA ALA A 182 -1.13 39.55 3.02
C ALA A 182 -1.80 38.29 2.43
N THR A 183 -1.09 37.57 1.55
CA THR A 183 -1.55 36.29 0.95
C THR A 183 -1.06 35.06 1.73
N GLU A 184 -0.36 35.27 2.83
CA GLU A 184 0.27 34.22 3.62
C GLU A 184 -0.44 33.99 4.96
N ARG A 185 -0.45 32.73 5.39
CA ARG A 185 -0.88 32.28 6.71
C ARG A 185 0.26 31.54 7.40
N PRO A 186 0.30 31.53 8.74
CA PRO A 186 1.28 30.75 9.48
C PRO A 186 1.16 29.24 9.14
N PRO A 187 2.26 28.49 9.20
CA PRO A 187 2.24 27.05 9.00
C PRO A 187 1.46 26.36 10.12
N THR A 188 0.65 25.37 9.77
CA THR A 188 -0.03 24.50 10.76
C THR A 188 0.71 23.18 10.98
N LEU A 189 1.71 22.87 10.15
CA LEU A 189 2.57 21.70 10.26
C LEU A 189 4.03 22.14 10.10
N GLY A 190 4.78 22.15 11.20
CA GLY A 190 6.20 22.50 11.19
C GLY A 190 7.09 21.40 10.60
N ALA A 191 8.35 21.72 10.32
CA ALA A 191 9.31 20.76 9.75
C ALA A 191 9.60 19.58 10.70
N ALA A 192 9.90 19.86 11.97
CA ALA A 192 10.19 18.82 12.97
C ALA A 192 8.99 17.88 13.18
N GLU A 193 7.78 18.43 13.25
CA GLU A 193 6.54 17.66 13.36
C GLU A 193 6.31 16.79 12.12
N MET A 194 6.47 17.35 10.91
CA MET A 194 6.33 16.61 9.65
C MET A 194 7.17 15.32 9.61
N TYR A 195 8.42 15.39 10.07
CA TYR A 195 9.31 14.23 10.13
C TYR A 195 9.03 13.31 11.32
N ALA A 196 8.79 13.85 12.52
CA ALA A 196 8.48 13.06 13.72
C ALA A 196 7.21 12.23 13.54
N GLU A 197 6.22 12.81 12.87
CA GLU A 197 4.96 12.18 12.52
C GLU A 197 5.09 11.23 11.31
N ARG A 198 6.28 11.05 10.72
CA ARG A 198 6.50 10.19 9.53
C ARG A 198 5.55 10.52 8.37
N LEU A 199 5.19 11.79 8.22
CA LEU A 199 4.41 12.28 7.06
C LEU A 199 5.28 12.30 5.79
N MET A 200 6.59 12.23 5.99
CA MET A 200 7.62 11.97 5.00
C MET A 200 8.33 10.66 5.38
N PHE A 201 8.74 9.86 4.39
CA PHE A 201 9.48 8.62 4.62
C PHE A 201 11.00 8.83 4.83
N HIS A 202 11.46 10.09 4.81
CA HIS A 202 12.86 10.49 4.88
C HIS A 202 13.43 10.34 6.31
N GLY A 203 14.51 9.57 6.43
CA GLY A 203 15.34 9.45 7.62
C GLY A 203 16.33 10.61 7.80
N PRO A 204 17.08 10.66 8.92
CA PRO A 204 17.86 11.83 9.34
C PRO A 204 18.75 12.48 8.27
N GLN A 205 19.45 11.73 7.42
CA GLN A 205 20.30 12.33 6.38
C GLN A 205 19.54 13.06 5.25
N PHE A 206 18.24 12.84 5.13
CA PHE A 206 17.36 13.52 4.15
C PHE A 206 16.39 14.51 4.81
N GLN A 207 16.50 14.79 6.11
CA GLN A 207 15.68 15.76 6.84
C GLN A 207 16.26 17.18 6.76
N GLY A 208 16.45 17.67 5.54
CA GLY A 208 17.00 18.99 5.25
C GLY A 208 16.00 20.14 5.30
N VAL A 209 14.68 19.91 5.36
CA VAL A 209 13.73 21.01 5.64
C VAL A 209 13.82 21.33 7.13
N THR A 210 14.36 22.49 7.49
CA THR A 210 14.60 22.83 8.91
C THR A 210 13.56 23.80 9.46
N GLU A 211 12.97 24.63 8.61
CA GLU A 211 11.91 25.56 9.00
C GLU A 211 10.85 25.66 7.91
N VAL A 212 9.58 25.83 8.33
CA VAL A 212 8.48 26.25 7.46
C VAL A 212 8.03 27.61 7.98
N HIS A 213 7.99 28.62 7.12
CA HIS A 213 7.75 30.01 7.53
C HIS A 213 6.32 30.46 7.23
N ALA A 214 5.82 30.12 6.05
CA ALA A 214 4.55 30.64 5.57
C ALA A 214 3.95 29.73 4.50
N LEU A 215 2.62 29.68 4.48
CA LEU A 215 1.82 29.02 3.45
C LEU A 215 0.95 30.06 2.76
N GLY A 216 0.90 30.02 1.44
CA GLY A 216 -0.16 30.65 0.66
C GLY A 216 -1.06 29.60 0.03
N ASP A 217 -2.05 30.06 -0.75
CA ASP A 217 -2.97 29.16 -1.45
C ASP A 217 -2.28 28.31 -2.50
N MET A 218 -1.15 28.75 -3.06
CA MET A 218 -0.39 28.03 -4.09
C MET A 218 1.12 28.19 -3.90
N HIS A 219 1.59 28.45 -2.68
CA HIS A 219 3.03 28.53 -2.39
C HIS A 219 3.36 28.20 -0.93
N VAL A 220 4.63 27.92 -0.68
CA VAL A 220 5.20 27.70 0.65
C VAL A 220 6.62 28.24 0.70
N ARG A 221 7.01 28.76 1.88
CA ARG A 221 8.36 29.23 2.14
C ARG A 221 8.92 28.63 3.40
N GLY A 222 10.23 28.44 3.43
CA GLY A 222 10.92 27.89 4.58
C GLY A 222 12.44 27.90 4.40
N ILE A 223 13.12 27.20 5.29
CA ILE A 223 14.56 27.01 5.24
C ILE A 223 14.86 25.55 4.89
N VAL A 224 15.73 25.37 3.90
CA VAL A 224 16.32 24.08 3.57
C VAL A 224 17.81 24.13 3.88
N THR A 225 18.26 23.28 4.79
CA THR A 225 19.67 23.15 5.18
C THR A 225 20.31 22.02 4.39
N ALA A 226 21.34 22.34 3.60
CA ALA A 226 22.00 21.43 2.66
C ALA A 226 22.48 20.14 3.34
N PRO A 227 21.92 18.96 2.99
CA PRO A 227 22.40 17.68 3.50
C PRO A 227 23.68 17.22 2.78
N VAL A 228 24.26 16.13 3.27
CA VAL A 228 25.44 15.48 2.66
C VAL A 228 25.09 14.63 1.42
N PRO A 229 24.01 13.81 1.41
CA PRO A 229 23.78 12.91 0.29
C PRO A 229 23.60 13.63 -1.06
N PRO A 230 24.02 13.00 -2.17
CA PRO A 230 23.94 13.60 -3.50
C PRO A 230 22.49 13.90 -3.88
N GLY A 231 22.24 15.10 -4.39
CA GLY A 231 20.91 15.55 -4.81
C GLY A 231 19.94 15.89 -3.66
N ALA A 232 20.29 15.63 -2.40
CA ALA A 232 19.38 15.82 -1.27
C ALA A 232 18.93 17.27 -1.09
N LEU A 233 19.77 18.27 -1.36
CA LEU A 233 19.35 19.67 -1.29
C LEU A 233 18.17 20.00 -2.24
N LEU A 234 18.21 19.46 -3.48
CA LEU A 234 17.10 19.61 -4.42
C LEU A 234 15.89 18.78 -3.98
N ASP A 235 16.12 17.60 -3.41
CA ASP A 235 15.06 16.77 -2.83
C ASP A 235 14.31 17.51 -1.73
N ASN A 236 15.03 18.16 -0.81
CA ASN A 236 14.41 18.91 0.28
C ASN A 236 13.65 20.15 -0.18
N ALA A 237 14.02 20.77 -1.31
CA ALA A 237 13.18 21.79 -1.93
C ALA A 237 11.83 21.22 -2.39
N LEU A 238 11.81 19.98 -2.89
CA LEU A 238 10.58 19.25 -3.22
C LEU A 238 9.82 18.77 -1.97
N GLN A 239 10.52 18.36 -0.91
CA GLN A 239 9.88 18.01 0.37
C GLN A 239 9.12 19.19 0.98
N LEU A 240 9.60 20.43 0.79
CA LEU A 240 8.87 21.63 1.21
C LEU A 240 7.52 21.75 0.48
N ILE A 241 7.46 21.40 -0.81
CA ILE A 241 6.18 21.27 -1.55
C ILE A 241 5.30 20.17 -0.95
N GLY A 242 5.91 19.05 -0.55
CA GLY A 242 5.24 17.97 0.18
C GLY A 242 4.57 18.46 1.47
N ASN A 243 5.23 19.33 2.24
CA ASN A 243 4.64 19.97 3.43
C ASN A 243 3.38 20.78 3.07
N TRP A 244 3.45 21.61 2.02
CA TRP A 244 2.28 22.36 1.53
C TRP A 244 1.16 21.42 1.10
N LEU A 245 1.48 20.33 0.40
CA LEU A 245 0.50 19.35 -0.09
C LEU A 245 -0.25 18.68 1.08
N ILE A 246 0.48 18.19 2.08
CA ILE A 246 -0.10 17.55 3.26
C ILE A 246 -0.98 18.51 4.06
N THR A 247 -0.56 19.77 4.13
CA THR A 247 -1.24 20.78 4.95
C THR A 247 -2.51 21.32 4.29
N THR A 248 -2.55 21.38 2.95
CA THR A 248 -3.62 22.09 2.23
C THR A 248 -4.60 21.16 1.53
N GLN A 249 -4.23 19.91 1.25
CA GLN A 249 -5.06 19.01 0.46
C GLN A 249 -5.78 17.97 1.34
N PRO A 250 -7.09 17.72 1.11
CA PRO A 250 -7.88 16.80 1.93
C PRO A 250 -7.56 15.32 1.67
N PHE A 251 -7.02 14.99 0.50
CA PHE A 251 -6.71 13.63 0.09
C PHE A 251 -5.53 13.60 -0.88
N ARG A 252 -5.02 12.39 -1.17
CA ARG A 252 -3.90 12.18 -2.10
C ARG A 252 -2.70 13.08 -1.79
N THR A 253 -2.29 13.05 -0.53
CA THR A 253 -1.23 13.89 0.04
C THR A 253 0.15 13.25 -0.05
N VAL A 254 0.25 12.07 -0.65
CA VAL A 254 1.53 11.44 -0.99
C VAL A 254 1.83 11.75 -2.45
N ALA A 255 3.00 12.32 -2.73
CA ALA A 255 3.41 12.68 -4.07
C ALA A 255 4.87 12.26 -4.29
N LEU A 256 5.17 11.69 -5.46
CA LEU A 256 6.52 11.24 -5.81
C LEU A 256 6.93 11.81 -7.17
N PRO A 257 8.18 12.27 -7.32
CA PRO A 257 8.66 12.90 -8.54
C PRO A 257 8.70 11.95 -9.72
N VAL A 258 8.14 12.39 -10.85
CA VAL A 258 8.16 11.67 -12.14
C VAL A 258 8.89 12.44 -13.24
N GLY A 259 9.15 13.73 -13.04
CA GLY A 259 10.06 14.48 -13.90
C GLY A 259 10.33 15.90 -13.41
N LEU A 260 11.40 16.50 -13.94
CA LEU A 260 11.75 17.90 -13.73
C LEU A 260 11.87 18.57 -15.11
N GLY A 261 11.20 19.71 -15.30
CA GLY A 261 11.26 20.48 -16.55
C GLY A 261 12.65 21.04 -16.79
N GLN A 262 13.11 21.92 -15.89
CA GLN A 262 14.47 22.45 -15.89
C GLN A 262 14.98 22.58 -14.45
N VAL A 263 16.25 22.26 -14.23
CA VAL A 263 17.00 22.68 -13.04
C VAL A 263 18.13 23.57 -13.51
N ARG A 264 18.29 24.76 -12.95
CA ARG A 264 19.34 25.71 -13.33
C ARG A 264 20.20 26.07 -12.13
N PHE A 265 21.51 26.06 -12.30
CA PHE A 265 22.49 26.37 -11.25
C PHE A 265 23.23 27.67 -11.55
N TYR A 266 23.40 28.50 -10.53
CA TYR A 266 24.02 29.83 -10.61
C TYR A 266 25.33 29.95 -9.81
N GLY A 267 25.85 28.81 -9.37
CA GLY A 267 27.09 28.68 -8.63
C GLY A 267 27.42 27.21 -8.37
N PRO A 268 28.62 26.93 -7.82
CA PRO A 268 29.04 25.57 -7.50
C PRO A 268 28.13 24.92 -6.45
N PRO A 269 28.14 23.58 -6.33
CA PRO A 269 27.46 22.88 -5.25
C PRO A 269 27.85 23.45 -3.89
N PRO A 270 26.88 23.77 -3.02
CA PRO A 270 27.17 24.39 -1.74
C PRO A 270 27.69 23.36 -0.74
N PRO A 271 28.45 23.79 0.29
CA PRO A 271 28.84 22.89 1.36
C PRO A 271 27.62 22.46 2.19
N ALA A 272 27.68 21.24 2.73
CA ALA A 272 26.68 20.73 3.67
C ALA A 272 26.54 21.65 4.91
N GLY A 273 25.37 21.64 5.52
CA GLY A 273 25.00 22.49 6.65
C GLY A 273 24.68 23.94 6.28
N ARG A 274 24.77 24.34 5.00
CA ARG A 274 24.35 25.67 4.55
C ARG A 274 22.82 25.77 4.55
N ALA A 275 22.28 26.75 5.28
CA ALA A 275 20.86 27.08 5.27
C ALA A 275 20.50 27.97 4.07
N PHE A 276 19.54 27.53 3.26
CA PHE A 276 18.99 28.26 2.12
C PHE A 276 17.57 28.71 2.42
N GLU A 277 17.22 29.91 1.99
CA GLU A 277 15.82 30.29 1.83
C GLU A 277 15.27 29.51 0.63
N CYS A 278 14.20 28.76 0.87
CA CYS A 278 13.50 28.00 -0.15
C CYS A 278 12.10 28.56 -0.33
N VAL A 279 11.77 28.91 -1.57
CA VAL A 279 10.41 29.22 -1.98
C VAL A 279 9.97 28.12 -2.94
N ALA A 280 8.79 27.56 -2.71
CA ALA A 280 8.14 26.71 -3.69
C ALA A 280 6.76 27.26 -4.09
N ARG A 281 6.47 27.22 -5.39
CA ARG A 281 5.23 27.71 -6.00
C ARG A 281 4.55 26.58 -6.74
N VAL A 282 3.32 26.27 -6.35
CA VAL A 282 2.47 25.31 -7.04
C VAL A 282 1.88 25.99 -8.27
N ARG A 283 2.08 25.36 -9.43
CA ARG A 283 1.61 25.84 -10.73
C ARG A 283 0.27 25.22 -11.11
N ALA A 284 0.11 23.93 -10.82
CA ALA A 284 -1.10 23.19 -11.07
C ALA A 284 -1.20 21.99 -10.12
N ILE A 285 -2.42 21.62 -9.75
CA ILE A 285 -2.69 20.41 -8.99
C ILE A 285 -4.04 19.82 -9.43
N ASP A 286 -4.06 18.51 -9.66
CA ASP A 286 -5.25 17.71 -9.91
C ASP A 286 -5.12 16.35 -9.19
N ASP A 287 -6.10 15.46 -9.28
CA ASP A 287 -6.08 14.16 -8.57
C ASP A 287 -4.91 13.23 -8.93
N GLY A 288 -4.30 13.43 -10.10
CA GLY A 288 -3.21 12.61 -10.60
C GLY A 288 -1.83 13.23 -10.41
N LYS A 289 -1.72 14.56 -10.43
CA LYS A 289 -0.43 15.25 -10.50
C LYS A 289 -0.39 16.56 -9.71
N LEU A 290 0.82 16.90 -9.28
CA LEU A 290 1.18 18.23 -8.80
C LEU A 290 2.36 18.74 -9.64
N VAL A 291 2.28 20.00 -10.07
CA VAL A 291 3.35 20.70 -10.80
C VAL A 291 3.76 21.91 -9.99
N ALA A 292 5.06 22.05 -9.73
CA ALA A 292 5.59 23.16 -8.94
C ALA A 292 6.97 23.62 -9.41
N ASP A 293 7.30 24.84 -9.04
CA ASP A 293 8.61 25.45 -9.23
C ASP A 293 9.24 25.70 -7.86
N THR A 294 10.57 25.66 -7.76
CA THR A 294 11.30 25.99 -6.52
C THR A 294 12.45 26.95 -6.81
N GLN A 295 12.77 27.81 -5.84
CA GLN A 295 13.95 28.66 -5.86
C GLN A 295 14.67 28.54 -4.52
N LEU A 296 15.96 28.21 -4.57
CA LEU A 296 16.86 28.18 -3.42
C LEU A 296 17.79 29.39 -3.49
N SER A 297 17.81 30.20 -2.43
CA SER A 297 18.66 31.38 -2.33
C SER A 297 19.45 31.42 -1.03
N TYR A 298 20.63 32.04 -1.08
CA TYR A 298 21.51 32.24 0.06
C TYR A 298 22.04 33.68 0.04
N GLN A 299 21.89 34.38 1.17
CA GLN A 299 22.33 35.79 1.31
C GLN A 299 21.79 36.70 0.18
N GLY A 300 20.51 36.53 -0.18
CA GLY A 300 19.85 37.33 -1.22
C GLY A 300 20.28 37.01 -2.66
N ARG A 301 21.01 35.92 -2.88
CA ARG A 301 21.42 35.45 -4.21
C ARG A 301 20.90 34.05 -4.49
N VAL A 302 20.26 33.87 -5.64
CA VAL A 302 19.75 32.56 -6.08
C VAL A 302 20.92 31.62 -6.37
N TRP A 303 20.84 30.39 -5.86
CA TRP A 303 21.77 29.30 -6.16
C TRP A 303 21.20 28.34 -7.20
N SER A 304 19.93 27.96 -7.06
CA SER A 304 19.26 27.05 -7.98
C SER A 304 17.78 27.38 -8.15
N GLU A 305 17.27 27.14 -9.35
CA GLU A 305 15.83 27.11 -9.65
C GLU A 305 15.45 25.75 -10.24
N ILE A 306 14.31 25.22 -9.81
CA ILE A 306 13.63 24.11 -10.48
C ILE A 306 12.36 24.66 -11.09
N GLU A 307 12.19 24.50 -12.40
CA GLU A 307 10.96 24.84 -13.13
C GLU A 307 10.28 23.55 -13.59
N GLY A 308 8.98 23.45 -13.34
CA GLY A 308 8.15 22.33 -13.77
C GLY A 308 8.57 21.00 -13.14
N ALA A 309 8.80 20.97 -11.83
CA ALA A 309 8.83 19.72 -11.08
C ALA A 309 7.44 19.08 -11.15
N VAL A 310 7.37 17.83 -11.58
CA VAL A 310 6.11 17.08 -11.73
C VAL A 310 6.13 15.89 -10.79
N ASP A 311 5.19 15.87 -9.86
CA ASP A 311 4.95 14.74 -8.99
C ASP A 311 3.67 14.02 -9.40
N ARG A 312 3.69 12.70 -9.33
CA ARG A 312 2.47 11.89 -9.37
C ARG A 312 1.91 11.79 -7.96
N ARG A 313 0.61 12.03 -7.81
CA ARG A 313 -0.11 11.90 -6.54
C ARG A 313 -0.63 10.48 -6.34
N PHE A 314 -0.49 9.97 -5.13
CA PHE A 314 -0.92 8.66 -4.69
C PHE A 314 -1.98 8.81 -3.61
N ASP A 315 -2.89 7.84 -3.60
CA ASP A 315 -3.91 7.78 -2.57
C ASP A 315 -3.34 7.16 -1.29
N SER A 316 -3.89 7.58 -0.16
CA SER A 316 -3.65 6.92 1.13
C SER A 316 -4.94 7.04 1.91
N HIS A 317 -5.66 5.92 1.94
CA HIS A 317 -6.97 5.83 2.55
C HIS A 317 -6.89 6.18 4.04
N PRO A 318 -7.82 6.99 4.59
CA PRO A 318 -7.75 7.45 5.98
C PRO A 318 -7.59 6.32 7.01
N GLN A 319 -8.25 5.17 6.81
CA GLN A 319 -8.12 4.00 7.68
C GLN A 319 -6.72 3.37 7.65
N ALA A 320 -6.04 3.39 6.49
CA ALA A 320 -4.73 2.77 6.32
C ALA A 320 -3.59 3.68 6.80
N ARG A 321 -3.77 5.00 6.67
CA ARG A 321 -2.72 6.01 6.85
C ARG A 321 -1.96 5.91 8.17
N VAL A 322 -2.66 5.70 9.29
CA VAL A 322 -1.99 5.62 10.61
C VAL A 322 -1.15 4.35 10.72
N ALA A 323 -1.64 3.22 10.21
CA ALA A 323 -0.91 1.95 10.17
C ALA A 323 0.24 1.97 9.14
N GLU A 324 0.14 2.74 8.06
CA GLU A 324 1.25 2.97 7.12
C GLU A 324 2.39 3.77 7.78
N ARG A 325 2.05 4.75 8.63
CA ARG A 325 3.03 5.61 9.33
C ARG A 325 3.66 4.90 10.54
N PHE A 326 2.84 4.22 11.34
CA PHE A 326 3.25 3.58 12.59
C PHE A 326 2.86 2.09 12.59
N PRO A 327 3.39 1.30 11.64
CA PRO A 327 3.00 -0.09 11.46
C PRO A 327 3.29 -0.94 12.67
N GLU A 328 4.20 -0.56 13.56
CA GLU A 328 4.54 -1.29 14.78
C GLU A 328 3.46 -1.25 15.86
N ARG A 329 2.65 -0.18 15.86
CA ARG A 329 1.72 0.18 16.94
C ARG A 329 0.25 0.10 16.52
N HIS A 330 -0.04 0.29 15.23
CA HIS A 330 -1.40 0.36 14.74
C HIS A 330 -1.73 -0.83 13.82
N PRO A 331 -2.92 -1.45 13.98
CA PRO A 331 -3.39 -2.47 13.05
C PRO A 331 -3.89 -1.80 11.76
N MET A 332 -3.77 -2.51 10.64
CA MET A 332 -4.43 -2.14 9.39
C MET A 332 -5.91 -2.58 9.41
N SER A 333 -6.20 -3.62 10.20
CA SER A 333 -7.52 -4.20 10.40
C SER A 333 -8.31 -3.47 11.50
N LEU A 334 -9.62 -3.43 11.34
CA LEU A 334 -10.56 -3.04 12.39
C LEU A 334 -10.65 -4.17 13.43
N LEU A 335 -10.30 -3.86 14.68
CA LEU A 335 -10.46 -4.79 15.81
C LEU A 335 -11.94 -4.85 16.24
N GLN A 336 -12.44 -6.05 16.53
CA GLN A 336 -13.82 -6.25 16.98
C GLN A 336 -13.85 -6.61 18.46
N PRO A 337 -14.88 -6.16 19.23
CA PRO A 337 -14.97 -6.42 20.67
C PRO A 337 -14.87 -7.89 21.05
N GLU A 338 -15.34 -8.78 20.18
CA GLU A 338 -15.35 -10.24 20.38
C GLU A 338 -14.03 -10.92 20.04
N GLY A 339 -12.93 -10.18 19.81
CA GLY A 339 -11.58 -10.73 19.71
C GLY A 339 -11.14 -11.18 18.30
N TRP A 340 -11.89 -10.80 17.27
CA TRP A 340 -11.52 -11.04 15.86
C TRP A 340 -11.25 -9.71 15.14
N THR A 341 -10.67 -9.78 13.95
CA THR A 341 -10.22 -8.61 13.17
C THR A 341 -10.78 -8.64 11.77
N MET A 342 -10.92 -7.45 11.17
CA MET A 342 -11.53 -7.24 9.86
C MET A 342 -10.73 -6.25 9.03
N ALA A 343 -10.21 -6.67 7.88
CA ALA A 343 -9.51 -5.82 6.93
C ALA A 343 -10.38 -5.58 5.69
N PHE A 344 -10.53 -4.32 5.29
CA PHE A 344 -11.15 -3.94 4.02
C PHE A 344 -10.10 -3.54 2.98
N ASP A 345 -10.48 -3.55 1.70
CA ASP A 345 -9.69 -2.98 0.63
C ASP A 345 -9.57 -1.46 0.78
N CYS A 346 -8.34 -0.97 1.01
CA CYS A 346 -8.05 0.45 1.21
C CYS A 346 -7.27 1.08 0.04
N TRP A 347 -7.09 0.38 -1.09
CA TRP A 347 -6.19 0.86 -2.16
C TRP A 347 -6.89 0.92 -3.52
N THR A 348 -7.15 2.15 -3.95
CA THR A 348 -7.91 2.48 -5.17
C THR A 348 -7.15 2.20 -6.46
N ASP A 349 -5.81 2.10 -6.42
CA ASP A 349 -4.98 1.76 -7.57
C ASP A 349 -3.97 0.61 -7.30
N LEU A 350 -3.50 0.00 -8.40
CA LEU A 350 -2.63 -1.17 -8.34
C LEU A 350 -1.23 -0.86 -7.79
N VAL A 351 -0.72 0.36 -7.99
CA VAL A 351 0.63 0.74 -7.55
C VAL A 351 0.61 0.87 -6.02
N THR A 352 -0.32 1.65 -5.48
CA THR A 352 -0.44 1.85 -4.03
C THR A 352 -0.70 0.51 -3.31
N ARG A 353 -1.56 -0.36 -3.88
CA ARG A 353 -1.80 -1.70 -3.34
C ARG A 353 -0.53 -2.57 -3.33
N GLY A 354 0.25 -2.54 -4.40
CA GLY A 354 1.51 -3.27 -4.50
C GLY A 354 2.53 -2.79 -3.46
N MET A 355 2.62 -1.46 -3.27
CA MET A 355 3.47 -0.87 -2.24
C MET A 355 3.04 -1.32 -0.83
N ALA A 356 1.76 -1.22 -0.51
CA ALA A 356 1.23 -1.66 0.78
C ALA A 356 1.44 -3.16 1.02
N ALA A 357 1.20 -3.99 0.00
CA ALA A 357 1.46 -5.43 0.07
C ALA A 357 2.94 -5.70 0.40
N ARG A 358 3.87 -4.99 -0.25
CA ARG A 358 5.31 -5.16 0.01
C ARG A 358 5.69 -4.75 1.45
N GLY A 359 5.25 -3.57 1.89
CA GLY A 359 5.56 -3.08 3.25
C GLY A 359 4.98 -3.94 4.38
N ILE A 360 3.76 -4.46 4.20
CA ILE A 360 3.06 -5.26 5.24
C ILE A 360 3.51 -6.73 5.25
N LEU A 361 3.72 -7.32 4.07
CA LEU A 361 4.02 -8.73 3.94
C LEU A 361 5.52 -9.03 4.07
N GLY A 362 6.40 -8.10 3.66
CA GLY A 362 7.82 -8.35 3.44
C GLY A 362 8.08 -9.08 2.12
N GLY A 363 9.33 -9.07 1.66
CA GLY A 363 9.78 -9.56 0.35
C GLY A 363 9.42 -11.02 0.10
N ALA A 364 9.63 -11.89 1.10
CA ALA A 364 9.31 -13.31 1.00
C ALA A 364 7.81 -13.56 0.73
N ALA A 365 6.93 -12.98 1.54
CA ALA A 365 5.47 -13.15 1.37
C ALA A 365 4.91 -12.28 0.23
N TYR A 366 5.58 -11.21 -0.17
CA TYR A 366 5.25 -10.45 -1.38
C TYR A 366 5.47 -11.28 -2.65
N ALA A 367 6.49 -12.15 -2.68
CA ALA A 367 6.68 -13.08 -3.79
C ALA A 367 5.51 -14.07 -3.91
N ASP A 368 4.95 -14.54 -2.78
CA ASP A 368 3.73 -15.35 -2.78
C ASP A 368 2.50 -14.57 -3.24
N TYR A 369 2.38 -13.31 -2.83
CA TYR A 369 1.33 -12.40 -3.27
C TYR A 369 1.32 -12.25 -4.80
N GLU A 370 2.48 -12.01 -5.42
CA GLU A 370 2.59 -11.88 -6.88
C GLU A 370 2.24 -13.17 -7.62
N ARG A 371 2.50 -14.33 -7.02
CA ARG A 371 2.11 -15.64 -7.59
C ARG A 371 0.61 -15.90 -7.55
N GLN A 372 -0.16 -15.19 -6.70
CA GLN A 372 -1.59 -15.41 -6.63
C GLN A 372 -2.29 -15.04 -7.94
N PRO A 373 -3.34 -15.80 -8.34
CA PRO A 373 -4.19 -15.42 -9.45
C PRO A 373 -4.75 -14.01 -9.27
N ALA A 374 -4.75 -13.20 -10.33
CA ALA A 374 -5.13 -11.79 -10.26
C ALA A 374 -6.53 -11.57 -9.61
N LYS A 375 -7.47 -12.50 -9.84
CA LYS A 375 -8.84 -12.44 -9.28
C LYS A 375 -8.90 -12.60 -7.76
N THR A 376 -8.01 -13.40 -7.17
CA THR A 376 -8.03 -13.73 -5.73
C THR A 376 -6.88 -13.09 -4.95
N ARG A 377 -5.90 -12.53 -5.66
CA ARG A 377 -4.71 -11.89 -5.07
C ARG A 377 -5.04 -10.86 -3.99
N LYS A 378 -6.05 -10.02 -4.24
CA LYS A 378 -6.53 -9.04 -3.25
C LYS A 378 -7.05 -9.72 -1.99
N GLN A 379 -7.98 -10.67 -2.14
CA GLN A 379 -8.59 -11.39 -1.03
C GLN A 379 -7.55 -12.14 -0.20
N TRP A 380 -6.58 -12.76 -0.87
CA TRP A 380 -5.46 -13.45 -0.25
C TRP A 380 -4.63 -12.53 0.65
N MET A 381 -4.38 -11.29 0.20
CA MET A 381 -3.69 -10.26 0.98
C MET A 381 -4.51 -9.81 2.18
N LEU A 382 -5.80 -9.52 1.99
CA LEU A 382 -6.69 -9.07 3.08
C LEU A 382 -6.78 -10.10 4.21
N GLY A 383 -6.90 -11.39 3.89
CA GLY A 383 -6.90 -12.45 4.90
C GLY A 383 -5.60 -12.51 5.72
N ARG A 384 -4.45 -12.20 5.12
CA ARG A 384 -3.14 -12.19 5.79
C ARG A 384 -2.93 -10.94 6.63
N ILE A 385 -3.43 -9.80 6.17
CA ILE A 385 -3.47 -8.57 6.97
C ILE A 385 -4.29 -8.82 8.24
N ALA A 386 -5.51 -9.35 8.08
CA ALA A 386 -6.35 -9.71 9.22
C ALA A 386 -5.65 -10.71 10.15
N ALA A 387 -5.04 -11.77 9.62
CA ALA A 387 -4.35 -12.76 10.44
C ALA A 387 -3.17 -12.18 11.24
N LYS A 388 -2.34 -11.33 10.62
CA LYS A 388 -1.25 -10.62 11.30
C LYS A 388 -1.81 -9.77 12.44
N ASP A 389 -2.83 -8.95 12.17
CA ASP A 389 -3.39 -8.06 13.19
C ASP A 389 -4.14 -8.80 14.31
N ALA A 390 -4.82 -9.93 14.02
CA ALA A 390 -5.42 -10.77 15.05
C ALA A 390 -4.38 -11.32 16.03
N VAL A 391 -3.22 -11.77 15.52
CA VAL A 391 -2.11 -12.24 16.34
C VAL A 391 -1.45 -11.08 17.10
N ARG A 392 -1.24 -9.93 16.45
CA ARG A 392 -0.71 -8.72 17.12
C ARG A 392 -1.60 -8.29 18.27
N ALA A 393 -2.92 -8.32 18.10
CA ALA A 393 -3.87 -8.01 19.16
C ALA A 393 -3.67 -8.91 20.40
N ARG A 394 -3.44 -10.22 20.22
CA ARG A 394 -3.16 -11.13 21.34
C ARG A 394 -1.80 -10.85 21.98
N LEU A 395 -0.78 -10.56 21.18
CA LEU A 395 0.56 -10.28 21.68
C LEU A 395 0.63 -8.93 22.43
N TRP A 396 -0.16 -7.94 22.01
CA TRP A 396 -0.30 -6.67 22.73
C TRP A 396 -0.99 -6.82 24.07
N GLU A 397 -1.99 -7.71 24.18
CA GLU A 397 -2.61 -8.08 25.46
C GLU A 397 -1.60 -8.73 26.41
N ASP A 398 -0.62 -9.48 25.88
CA ASP A 398 0.51 -10.06 26.63
C ASP A 398 1.60 -9.02 27.00
N GLY A 399 1.41 -7.74 26.67
CA GLY A 399 2.30 -6.63 27.07
C GLY A 399 3.36 -6.24 26.06
N HIS A 400 3.39 -6.84 24.86
CA HIS A 400 4.21 -6.32 23.77
C HIS A 400 3.69 -4.95 23.29
N THR A 401 4.58 -4.07 22.81
CA THR A 401 4.20 -2.72 22.36
C THR A 401 4.48 -2.46 20.88
N ASP A 402 5.60 -2.95 20.37
CA ASP A 402 6.08 -2.64 19.01
C ASP A 402 6.29 -3.92 18.21
N ILE A 403 5.23 -4.34 17.52
CA ILE A 403 5.25 -5.54 16.67
C ILE A 403 4.97 -5.11 15.24
N TYR A 404 5.97 -5.21 14.39
CA TYR A 404 5.79 -4.89 12.98
C TYR A 404 5.09 -6.04 12.26
N PRO A 405 4.22 -5.77 11.27
CA PRO A 405 3.56 -6.83 10.51
C PRO A 405 4.55 -7.82 9.88
N ILE A 406 5.71 -7.34 9.43
CA ILE A 406 6.75 -8.17 8.80
C ILE A 406 7.32 -9.23 9.76
N GLU A 407 7.27 -8.99 11.07
CA GLU A 407 7.76 -9.92 12.08
C GLU A 407 6.85 -11.13 12.28
N LEU A 408 5.68 -11.13 11.64
CA LEU A 408 4.74 -12.24 11.66
C LEU A 408 4.67 -12.90 10.29
N THR A 409 5.24 -14.10 10.18
CA THR A 409 5.13 -14.93 8.98
C THR A 409 3.83 -15.71 9.00
N VAL A 410 3.05 -15.64 7.93
CA VAL A 410 1.78 -16.38 7.77
C VAL A 410 1.96 -17.46 6.71
N GLY A 411 1.65 -18.70 7.04
CA GLY A 411 1.64 -19.82 6.10
C GLY A 411 0.48 -20.78 6.36
N ASN A 412 0.49 -21.91 5.65
CA ASN A 412 -0.49 -22.98 5.82
C ASN A 412 0.26 -24.30 6.07
N ASP A 413 -0.34 -25.19 6.86
CA ASP A 413 0.13 -26.57 6.98
C ASP A 413 -0.35 -27.41 5.77
N PRO A 414 0.04 -28.69 5.64
CA PRO A 414 -0.36 -29.55 4.52
C PRO A 414 -1.89 -29.73 4.37
N ASP A 415 -2.64 -29.62 5.48
CA ASP A 415 -4.10 -29.73 5.49
C ASP A 415 -4.78 -28.38 5.20
N GLY A 416 -3.99 -27.33 4.97
CA GLY A 416 -4.45 -25.99 4.62
C GLY A 416 -4.77 -25.09 5.82
N ARG A 417 -4.60 -25.57 7.06
CA ARG A 417 -4.84 -24.75 8.26
C ARG A 417 -3.76 -23.67 8.36
N PRO A 418 -4.13 -22.40 8.58
CA PRO A 418 -3.16 -21.33 8.67
C PRO A 418 -2.35 -21.42 9.97
N TRP A 419 -1.09 -21.01 9.90
CA TRP A 419 -0.24 -20.77 11.05
C TRP A 419 0.40 -19.39 10.95
N VAL A 420 0.70 -18.79 12.10
CA VAL A 420 1.44 -17.55 12.20
C VAL A 420 2.63 -17.77 13.12
N ARG A 421 3.83 -17.41 12.66
CA ARG A 421 5.07 -17.51 13.43
C ARG A 421 5.69 -16.13 13.60
N GLY A 422 6.02 -15.79 14.84
CA GLY A 422 6.76 -14.58 15.14
C GLY A 422 8.24 -14.71 14.78
N ARG A 423 8.88 -13.56 14.58
CA ARG A 423 10.33 -13.44 14.37
C ARG A 423 11.09 -14.14 15.50
N PRO A 424 12.06 -15.03 15.19
CA PRO A 424 12.88 -15.68 16.21
C PRO A 424 13.57 -14.66 17.14
N GLY A 425 13.68 -14.98 18.43
CA GLY A 425 14.33 -14.12 19.43
C GLY A 425 13.46 -12.97 19.98
N ARG A 426 12.31 -12.66 19.37
CA ARG A 426 11.39 -11.61 19.85
C ARG A 426 10.43 -12.05 20.96
N GLY A 427 10.43 -13.33 21.32
CA GLY A 427 9.54 -13.87 22.36
C GLY A 427 8.05 -13.81 22.01
N LEU A 428 7.72 -13.66 20.72
CA LEU A 428 6.33 -13.60 20.24
C LEU A 428 5.73 -15.01 20.28
N GLY A 429 5.05 -15.35 21.38
CA GLY A 429 4.54 -16.72 21.55
C GLY A 429 3.49 -17.12 20.50
N ASP A 430 3.17 -18.41 20.44
CA ASP A 430 2.32 -18.97 19.39
C ASP A 430 0.82 -18.67 19.57
N CYS A 431 0.12 -18.56 18.45
CA CYS A 431 -1.34 -18.46 18.41
C CYS A 431 -1.94 -19.54 17.51
N ASP A 432 -3.08 -20.09 17.93
CA ASP A 432 -4.03 -20.70 17.01
C ASP A 432 -4.69 -19.58 16.19
N VAL A 433 -4.77 -19.76 14.87
CA VAL A 433 -5.35 -18.77 13.96
C VAL A 433 -6.36 -19.44 13.03
N SER A 434 -7.43 -18.72 12.72
CA SER A 434 -8.28 -18.99 11.57
C SER A 434 -8.47 -17.68 10.79
N LEU A 435 -8.57 -17.78 9.46
CA LEU A 435 -8.81 -16.64 8.59
C LEU A 435 -9.79 -16.98 7.46
N ALA A 436 -10.41 -15.94 6.90
CA ALA A 436 -11.30 -16.04 5.77
C ALA A 436 -11.28 -14.75 4.95
N HIS A 437 -11.76 -14.79 3.72
CA HIS A 437 -11.91 -13.61 2.90
C HIS A 437 -13.03 -13.78 1.86
N CYS A 438 -13.73 -12.71 1.55
CA CYS A 438 -14.78 -12.67 0.54
C CYS A 438 -14.78 -11.28 -0.11
N ALA A 439 -14.79 -11.19 -1.44
CA ALA A 439 -14.82 -9.91 -2.17
C ALA A 439 -13.79 -8.86 -1.66
N GLU A 440 -14.25 -7.83 -0.95
CA GLU A 440 -13.46 -6.69 -0.41
C GLU A 440 -13.06 -6.85 1.06
N ILE A 441 -13.39 -7.97 1.72
CA ILE A 441 -13.17 -8.17 3.16
C ILE A 441 -12.28 -9.40 3.44
N GLY A 442 -11.36 -9.25 4.39
CA GLY A 442 -10.64 -10.34 5.06
C GLY A 442 -10.93 -10.32 6.55
N VAL A 443 -11.11 -11.49 7.16
CA VAL A 443 -11.35 -11.63 8.60
C VAL A 443 -10.40 -12.66 9.20
N ALA A 444 -10.05 -12.48 10.47
CA ALA A 444 -9.25 -13.46 11.21
C ALA A 444 -9.57 -13.44 12.69
N ILE A 445 -9.31 -14.58 13.35
CA ILE A 445 -9.41 -14.75 14.80
C ILE A 445 -8.14 -15.46 15.27
N ALA A 446 -7.64 -15.07 16.44
CA ALA A 446 -6.44 -15.66 17.03
C ALA A 446 -6.65 -15.94 18.53
N ARG A 447 -6.09 -17.06 19.01
CA ARG A 447 -6.05 -17.42 20.43
C ARG A 447 -4.63 -17.80 20.82
N ARG A 448 -4.17 -17.38 22.01
CA ARG A 448 -2.90 -17.84 22.57
C ARG A 448 -2.89 -19.36 22.66
N ARG A 449 -1.84 -19.99 22.14
CA ARG A 449 -1.63 -21.42 22.30
C ARG A 449 -0.95 -21.66 23.64
N ALA A 450 -1.58 -22.45 24.52
CA ALA A 450 -0.93 -22.90 25.75
C ALA A 450 0.28 -23.79 25.40
N SER A 451 1.36 -23.68 26.16
CA SER A 451 2.62 -24.38 25.91
C SER A 451 2.51 -25.91 25.97
N ASP A 452 1.47 -26.43 26.62
CA ASP A 452 1.14 -27.84 26.80
C ASP A 452 -0.05 -28.32 25.95
N ALA A 453 -0.58 -27.46 25.07
CA ALA A 453 -1.72 -27.82 24.24
C ALA A 453 -1.39 -28.98 23.28
N PRO A 454 -2.17 -30.07 23.27
CA PRO A 454 -1.92 -31.20 22.38
C PRO A 454 -2.05 -30.78 20.91
N ALA A 455 -1.10 -31.23 20.09
CA ALA A 455 -1.15 -31.02 18.65
C ALA A 455 -2.33 -31.80 18.04
N GLY A 456 -3.16 -31.12 17.24
CA GLY A 456 -4.20 -31.77 16.42
C GLY A 456 -5.63 -31.77 16.98
N GLY A 457 -5.94 -30.95 18.00
CA GLY A 457 -7.31 -30.74 18.48
C GLY A 457 -8.10 -29.65 17.73
N PRO A 458 -9.42 -29.57 17.93
CA PRO A 458 -10.22 -28.45 17.43
C PRO A 458 -9.75 -27.10 17.98
N GLY A 459 -9.63 -26.12 17.09
CA GLY A 459 -9.11 -24.78 17.38
C GLY A 459 -10.18 -23.70 17.34
N VAL A 460 -9.74 -22.48 17.06
CA VAL A 460 -10.62 -21.36 16.70
C VAL A 460 -11.05 -21.46 15.23
N GLY A 461 -12.19 -20.87 14.89
CA GLY A 461 -12.71 -20.86 13.53
C GLY A 461 -13.40 -19.54 13.21
N ILE A 462 -13.20 -19.04 11.98
CA ILE A 462 -13.90 -17.85 11.47
C ILE A 462 -14.14 -17.97 9.97
N ASP A 463 -15.30 -17.51 9.51
CA ASP A 463 -15.64 -17.41 8.10
C ASP A 463 -16.41 -16.13 7.77
N VAL A 464 -16.39 -15.75 6.49
CA VAL A 464 -17.13 -14.61 5.96
C VAL A 464 -17.76 -14.97 4.62
N ALA A 465 -19.05 -14.69 4.46
CA ALA A 465 -19.80 -14.94 3.24
C ALA A 465 -20.62 -13.71 2.85
N GLU A 466 -20.70 -13.42 1.55
CA GLU A 466 -21.55 -12.36 1.00
C GLU A 466 -23.03 -12.78 1.06
N VAL A 467 -23.90 -11.86 1.46
CA VAL A 467 -25.34 -12.06 1.50
C VAL A 467 -25.88 -11.91 0.07
N THR A 468 -26.02 -13.04 -0.63
CA THR A 468 -26.46 -13.08 -2.04
C THR A 468 -27.59 -14.09 -2.26
N ASP A 469 -28.28 -13.98 -3.40
CA ASP A 469 -29.28 -14.98 -3.77
C ASP A 469 -28.63 -16.33 -4.09
N HIS A 470 -29.25 -17.38 -3.56
CA HIS A 470 -28.82 -18.75 -3.81
C HIS A 470 -29.98 -19.58 -4.38
N PRO A 471 -29.74 -20.43 -5.39
CA PRO A 471 -30.77 -21.33 -5.88
C PRO A 471 -31.13 -22.38 -4.81
N GLU A 472 -32.36 -22.88 -4.84
CA GLU A 472 -32.83 -23.90 -3.88
C GLU A 472 -31.97 -25.19 -3.90
N SER A 473 -31.30 -25.49 -5.02
CA SER A 473 -30.32 -26.57 -5.11
C SER A 473 -29.11 -26.37 -4.16
N THR A 474 -28.66 -25.12 -3.97
CA THR A 474 -27.58 -24.79 -3.03
C THR A 474 -28.06 -24.97 -1.59
N LEU A 475 -29.29 -24.55 -1.27
CA LEU A 475 -29.86 -24.72 0.05
C LEU A 475 -29.99 -26.21 0.42
N THR A 476 -30.53 -27.02 -0.49
CA THR A 476 -30.71 -28.47 -0.29
C THR A 476 -29.40 -29.25 -0.30
N PHE A 477 -28.36 -28.74 -0.96
CA PHE A 477 -27.00 -29.27 -0.84
C PHE A 477 -26.38 -28.98 0.54
N ALA A 478 -26.53 -27.74 1.02
CA ALA A 478 -25.90 -27.25 2.25
C ALA A 478 -26.61 -27.69 3.53
N LEU A 479 -27.94 -27.80 3.50
CA LEU A 479 -28.79 -27.97 4.68
C LEU A 479 -29.52 -29.31 4.69
N THR A 480 -29.63 -29.89 5.87
CA THR A 480 -30.49 -31.03 6.16
C THR A 480 -31.97 -30.61 6.18
N PRO A 481 -32.93 -31.56 6.09
CA PRO A 481 -34.35 -31.24 6.21
C PRO A 481 -34.71 -30.46 7.49
N ALA A 482 -34.11 -30.81 8.63
CA ALA A 482 -34.33 -30.11 9.90
C ALA A 482 -33.82 -28.65 9.84
N GLU A 483 -32.67 -28.42 9.23
CA GLU A 483 -32.11 -27.07 9.05
C GLU A 483 -32.94 -26.24 8.07
N LEU A 484 -33.53 -26.85 7.03
CA LEU A 484 -34.45 -26.18 6.13
C LEU A 484 -35.73 -25.73 6.84
N THR A 485 -36.26 -26.57 7.74
CA THR A 485 -37.40 -26.19 8.60
C THR A 485 -37.03 -25.05 9.55
N LEU A 486 -35.87 -25.12 10.20
CA LEU A 486 -35.38 -24.06 11.09
C LEU A 486 -35.20 -22.73 10.32
N LEU A 487 -34.58 -22.78 9.14
CA LEU A 487 -34.43 -21.61 8.26
C LEU A 487 -35.79 -21.01 7.90
N ALA A 488 -36.78 -21.84 7.54
CA ALA A 488 -38.12 -21.38 7.21
C ALA A 488 -38.81 -20.70 8.42
N SER A 489 -38.65 -21.24 9.63
CA SER A 489 -39.20 -20.63 10.84
C SER A 489 -38.58 -19.28 11.18
N LEU A 490 -37.26 -19.13 10.98
CA LEU A 490 -36.53 -17.89 11.26
C LEU A 490 -36.83 -16.80 10.22
N ALA A 491 -37.04 -17.18 8.96
CA ALA A 491 -37.31 -16.25 7.89
C ALA A 491 -38.77 -15.76 7.86
N GLY A 492 -39.73 -16.52 8.38
CA GLY A 492 -41.14 -16.10 8.47
C GLY A 492 -41.77 -15.72 7.12
N GLY A 493 -41.30 -16.30 6.01
CA GLY A 493 -41.72 -15.97 4.63
C GLY A 493 -41.01 -14.77 3.99
N ASN A 494 -40.16 -14.04 4.71
CA ASN A 494 -39.39 -12.93 4.18
C ASN A 494 -38.16 -13.43 3.40
N VAL A 495 -38.07 -13.07 2.11
CA VAL A 495 -36.99 -13.48 1.20
C VAL A 495 -35.63 -12.94 1.64
N GLU A 496 -35.56 -11.68 2.08
CA GLU A 496 -34.32 -11.05 2.56
C GLU A 496 -33.85 -11.72 3.86
N ALA A 497 -34.79 -12.01 4.77
CA ALA A 497 -34.48 -12.73 6.00
C ALA A 497 -34.02 -14.17 5.69
N ARG A 498 -34.63 -14.85 4.71
CA ARG A 498 -34.20 -16.17 4.25
C ARG A 498 -32.78 -16.13 3.70
N ARG A 499 -32.45 -15.15 2.87
CA ARG A 499 -31.09 -14.94 2.32
C ARG A 499 -30.07 -14.74 3.43
N LEU A 500 -30.37 -13.87 4.37
CA LEU A 500 -29.51 -13.56 5.51
C LEU A 500 -29.29 -14.78 6.41
N TRP A 501 -30.36 -15.46 6.83
CA TRP A 501 -30.27 -16.63 7.70
C TRP A 501 -29.56 -17.82 7.03
N PHE A 502 -29.78 -18.02 5.73
CA PHE A 502 -29.01 -19.01 4.99
C PHE A 502 -27.51 -18.68 5.00
N THR A 503 -27.15 -17.42 4.77
CA THR A 503 -25.75 -16.96 4.81
C THR A 503 -25.15 -17.15 6.20
N ARG A 504 -25.91 -16.89 7.28
CA ARG A 504 -25.50 -17.19 8.67
C ARG A 504 -25.25 -18.68 8.89
N PHE A 505 -26.11 -19.56 8.38
CA PHE A 505 -25.92 -21.00 8.50
C PHE A 505 -24.67 -21.46 7.75
N TRP A 506 -24.47 -20.95 6.54
CA TRP A 506 -23.30 -21.27 5.72
C TRP A 506 -21.99 -20.85 6.41
N ALA A 507 -21.88 -19.58 6.80
CA ALA A 507 -20.69 -19.07 7.47
C ALA A 507 -20.43 -19.79 8.81
N ALA A 508 -21.47 -20.14 9.56
CA ALA A 508 -21.34 -20.89 10.81
C ALA A 508 -20.77 -22.30 10.60
N LYS A 509 -21.23 -23.01 9.56
CA LYS A 509 -20.70 -24.33 9.19
C LYS A 509 -19.24 -24.24 8.77
N GLU A 510 -18.88 -23.27 7.94
CA GLU A 510 -17.49 -23.03 7.51
C GLU A 510 -16.58 -22.68 8.69
N ALA A 511 -17.03 -21.81 9.61
CA ALA A 511 -16.28 -21.47 10.80
C ALA A 511 -15.98 -22.70 11.67
N VAL A 512 -16.97 -23.57 11.90
CA VAL A 512 -16.77 -24.81 12.65
C VAL A 512 -15.91 -25.82 11.90
N ALA A 513 -16.06 -25.91 10.59
CA ALA A 513 -15.23 -26.78 9.75
C ALA A 513 -13.75 -26.38 9.77
N LYS A 514 -13.45 -25.07 9.84
CA LYS A 514 -12.09 -24.56 10.07
C LYS A 514 -11.58 -24.82 11.48
N ALA A 515 -12.43 -24.68 12.49
CA ALA A 515 -12.09 -25.03 13.86
C ALA A 515 -11.71 -26.52 13.99
N GLU A 516 -12.44 -27.41 13.31
CA GLU A 516 -12.14 -28.84 13.21
C GLU A 516 -10.89 -29.13 12.36
N GLY A 517 -10.49 -28.21 11.48
CA GLY A 517 -9.36 -28.39 10.55
C GLY A 517 -9.63 -29.32 9.38
N THR A 518 -10.87 -29.72 9.15
CA THR A 518 -11.24 -30.61 8.05
C THR A 518 -11.70 -29.84 6.80
N GLY A 519 -12.09 -28.58 6.98
CA GLY A 519 -12.95 -27.90 6.01
C GLY A 519 -14.30 -28.62 5.83
N LEU A 520 -15.16 -28.12 4.94
CA LEU A 520 -16.46 -28.76 4.70
C LEU A 520 -16.36 -30.12 4.00
N ASP A 521 -15.25 -30.39 3.31
CA ASP A 521 -14.98 -31.64 2.56
C ASP A 521 -16.17 -32.09 1.68
N GLY A 522 -16.75 -31.12 0.95
CA GLY A 522 -17.91 -31.34 0.08
C GLY A 522 -19.20 -31.81 0.79
N SER A 523 -19.21 -31.83 2.12
CA SER A 523 -20.25 -32.47 2.94
C SER A 523 -20.81 -31.53 4.01
N PRO A 524 -21.31 -30.33 3.67
CA PRO A 524 -21.77 -29.32 4.63
C PRO A 524 -22.88 -29.79 5.56
N ARG A 525 -23.67 -30.79 5.16
CA ARG A 525 -24.72 -31.39 5.98
C ARG A 525 -24.21 -32.16 7.20
N ARG A 526 -22.92 -32.51 7.25
CA ARG A 526 -22.29 -33.10 8.45
C ARG A 526 -22.20 -32.10 9.60
N PHE A 527 -22.07 -30.82 9.28
CA PHE A 527 -22.06 -29.71 10.24
C PHE A 527 -23.49 -29.23 10.42
N ARG A 528 -24.19 -29.77 11.41
CA ARG A 528 -25.63 -29.52 11.59
C ARG A 528 -25.84 -28.30 12.47
N VAL A 529 -26.51 -27.26 11.96
CA VAL A 529 -27.07 -26.18 12.77
C VAL A 529 -28.22 -26.77 13.60
N TYR A 530 -28.00 -26.94 14.89
CA TYR A 530 -28.97 -27.51 15.82
C TYR A 530 -29.97 -26.45 16.32
N SER A 531 -29.47 -25.24 16.62
CA SER A 531 -30.27 -24.11 17.05
C SER A 531 -29.67 -22.81 16.51
N ALA A 532 -30.52 -21.81 16.30
CA ALA A 532 -30.11 -20.49 15.86
C ALA A 532 -31.07 -19.41 16.40
N THR A 533 -30.48 -18.32 16.87
CA THR A 533 -31.15 -17.10 17.35
C THR A 533 -30.35 -15.89 16.86
N ASP A 534 -30.92 -14.69 16.97
CA ASP A 534 -30.17 -13.48 16.62
C ASP A 534 -28.88 -13.31 17.44
N SER A 535 -28.79 -13.95 18.61
CA SER A 535 -27.61 -13.93 19.49
C SER A 535 -26.54 -14.99 19.18
N GLY A 536 -26.80 -15.96 18.30
CA GLY A 536 -25.83 -17.01 17.97
C GLY A 536 -26.42 -18.27 17.35
N LEU A 537 -25.53 -19.18 16.94
CA LEU A 537 -25.89 -20.52 16.44
C LEU A 537 -25.19 -21.59 17.26
N THR A 538 -25.80 -22.79 17.30
CA THR A 538 -25.14 -24.01 17.76
C THR A 538 -24.97 -24.94 16.58
N VAL A 539 -23.74 -25.36 16.31
CA VAL A 539 -23.41 -26.29 15.23
C VAL A 539 -22.82 -27.57 15.82
N GLU A 540 -23.31 -28.72 15.37
CA GLU A 540 -22.87 -30.03 15.85
C GLU A 540 -22.17 -30.83 14.75
N ILE A 541 -21.09 -31.50 15.13
CA ILE A 541 -20.33 -32.43 14.28
C ILE A 541 -19.64 -33.47 15.16
N GLY A 542 -19.72 -34.76 14.77
CA GLY A 542 -18.97 -35.83 15.44
C GLY A 542 -19.20 -35.94 16.95
N GLY A 543 -20.41 -35.58 17.43
CA GLY A 543 -20.75 -35.58 18.85
C GLY A 543 -20.27 -34.36 19.66
N ARG A 544 -19.62 -33.38 19.01
CA ARG A 544 -19.23 -32.10 19.60
C ARG A 544 -20.20 -31.00 19.19
N ALA A 545 -20.49 -30.09 20.12
CA ALA A 545 -21.27 -28.89 19.89
C ALA A 545 -20.36 -27.65 19.92
N TYR A 546 -20.63 -26.71 19.03
CA TYR A 546 -19.90 -25.45 18.88
C TYR A 546 -20.87 -24.28 19.01
N ARG A 547 -20.57 -23.36 19.93
CA ARG A 547 -21.21 -22.06 19.94
C ARG A 547 -20.57 -21.16 18.89
N VAL A 548 -21.41 -20.57 18.05
CA VAL A 548 -21.00 -19.71 16.93
C VAL A 548 -21.62 -18.33 17.10
N GLY A 549 -20.77 -17.31 17.22
CA GLY A 549 -21.18 -15.91 17.09
C GLY A 549 -21.32 -15.52 15.63
N HIS A 550 -22.18 -14.55 15.32
CA HIS A 550 -22.28 -13.99 13.97
C HIS A 550 -22.47 -12.47 14.01
N ARG A 551 -22.09 -11.80 12.93
CA ARG A 551 -22.26 -10.36 12.73
C ARG A 551 -22.54 -10.05 11.27
N ASP A 552 -23.54 -9.21 11.05
CA ASP A 552 -23.82 -8.59 9.77
C ASP A 552 -22.86 -7.40 9.56
N VAL A 553 -22.19 -7.35 8.42
CA VAL A 553 -21.21 -6.31 8.08
C VAL A 553 -21.53 -5.76 6.69
N ALA A 554 -21.36 -4.45 6.49
CA ALA A 554 -21.42 -3.83 5.16
C ALA A 554 -20.05 -3.31 4.75
N ASN A 555 -19.82 -3.22 3.43
CA ASN A 555 -18.68 -2.46 2.91
C ASN A 555 -18.78 -0.99 3.37
N PRO A 556 -17.64 -0.34 3.69
CA PRO A 556 -17.53 1.12 3.76
C PRO A 556 -18.09 1.84 2.54
N GLU A 557 -18.43 3.12 2.69
CA GLU A 557 -19.09 3.92 1.64
C GLU A 557 -18.27 4.10 0.36
N ASP A 558 -16.95 4.02 0.46
CA ASP A 558 -16.00 4.15 -0.66
C ASP A 558 -15.77 2.83 -1.42
N LEU A 559 -16.37 1.73 -0.96
CA LEU A 559 -16.36 0.43 -1.63
C LEU A 559 -17.73 0.09 -2.25
N PRO A 560 -17.80 -0.82 -3.24
CA PRO A 560 -19.08 -1.23 -3.83
C PRO A 560 -20.06 -1.72 -2.75
N PRO A 561 -21.34 -1.34 -2.78
CA PRO A 561 -22.29 -1.71 -1.74
C PRO A 561 -22.45 -3.23 -1.70
N ARG A 562 -22.02 -3.84 -0.60
CA ARG A 562 -22.12 -5.27 -0.32
C ARG A 562 -22.42 -5.50 1.16
N ARG A 563 -23.09 -6.61 1.45
CA ARG A 563 -23.35 -7.09 2.81
C ARG A 563 -22.75 -8.47 2.99
N TYR A 564 -22.20 -8.72 4.16
CA TYR A 564 -21.58 -9.98 4.55
C TYR A 564 -22.13 -10.45 5.88
N VAL A 565 -22.01 -11.74 6.12
CA VAL A 565 -22.07 -12.33 7.45
C VAL A 565 -20.69 -12.85 7.81
N VAL A 566 -20.17 -12.40 8.96
CA VAL A 566 -19.00 -12.99 9.60
C VAL A 566 -19.50 -13.93 10.70
N ALA A 567 -18.99 -15.16 10.74
CA ALA A 567 -19.30 -16.13 11.80
C ALA A 567 -18.02 -16.66 12.42
N TRP A 568 -17.99 -16.84 13.74
CA TRP A 568 -16.79 -17.30 14.46
C TRP A 568 -17.11 -18.21 15.64
N THR A 569 -16.13 -19.04 15.99
CA THR A 569 -16.18 -19.93 17.16
C THR A 569 -14.81 -20.01 17.84
N TRP A 570 -14.82 -20.19 19.16
CA TRP A 570 -13.62 -20.36 19.98
C TRP A 570 -13.25 -21.84 20.21
N GLY A 571 -14.01 -22.77 19.61
CA GLY A 571 -13.83 -24.21 19.78
C GLY A 571 -15.08 -24.90 20.33
N PRO A 572 -15.01 -26.22 20.58
CA PRO A 572 -16.13 -26.99 21.08
C PRO A 572 -16.46 -26.65 22.54
N GLU A 573 -17.69 -26.91 22.96
CA GLU A 573 -18.12 -26.75 24.35
C GLU A 573 -17.57 -27.84 25.30
N PRO A 574 -17.34 -27.53 26.59
CA PRO A 574 -17.51 -26.21 27.21
C PRO A 574 -16.42 -25.24 26.77
N ALA A 575 -16.82 -24.01 26.42
CA ALA A 575 -15.89 -22.99 25.94
C ALA A 575 -14.76 -22.74 26.95
N PRO A 576 -13.52 -22.45 26.50
CA PRO A 576 -12.48 -21.97 27.41
C PRO A 576 -13.00 -20.70 28.12
N ALA A 577 -12.72 -20.59 29.42
CA ALA A 577 -13.24 -19.54 30.28
C ALA A 577 -12.95 -18.14 29.70
N THR A 578 -14.02 -17.45 29.32
CA THR A 578 -14.08 -16.05 28.85
C THR A 578 -13.40 -15.76 27.49
N PRO A 579 -14.13 -15.21 26.49
CA PRO A 579 -13.50 -14.67 25.29
C PRO A 579 -12.51 -13.57 25.68
N PRO A 580 -11.29 -13.53 25.14
CA PRO A 580 -10.34 -12.50 25.50
C PRO A 580 -10.85 -11.14 24.98
N GLY A 581 -11.16 -10.25 25.92
CA GLY A 581 -11.66 -8.91 25.61
C GLY A 581 -10.55 -8.05 24.99
N VAL A 582 -10.82 -7.46 23.84
CA VAL A 582 -9.92 -6.47 23.24
C VAL A 582 -9.93 -5.24 24.13
N SER A 583 -8.83 -4.97 24.81
CA SER A 583 -8.66 -3.74 25.59
C SER A 583 -7.47 -2.93 25.05
N ARG A 584 -7.78 -1.89 24.27
CA ARG A 584 -7.06 -0.61 24.18
C ARG A 584 -7.97 0.44 23.51
N PRO A 585 -7.89 1.73 23.93
CA PRO A 585 -8.68 2.81 23.35
C PRO A 585 -8.31 3.12 21.90
#